data_AF-A0A2N3E391-F1
#
_entry.id   AF-A0A2N3E391-F1
#
_cell.length_a   1.000
_cell.length_b   1.000
_cell.length_c   1.000
_cell.angle_alpha   90.00
_cell.angle_beta   90.00
_cell.angle_gamma   90.00
#
_symmetry.space_group_name_H-M   'P 1'
#
loop_
_entity.id
_entity.type
_entity.pdbx_description
1 polymer ?
#
loop_
_entity_poly.entity_id
_entity_poly.type
_entity_poly.pdbx_seq_one_letter_code
_entity_poly.pdbx_strand_id
1 'polypeptide(L)'
;MPMSETMTREQLPPLPAQPAGVAWPTRDWPTGDLPGNIDKARFARLMDHAFAATPPDDLGETFGVVIVKNGRLVHEQYAASHGPDVTCPSWSKAKSITHALA
;
A
#
# COMPACT_ATOMS: atom_id res chain seq x y z
N MET A 1 28.80 -16.85 23.08
CA MET A 1 27.54 -16.23 22.64
C MET A 1 26.53 -17.35 22.45
N PRO A 2 25.50 -17.53 23.29
CA PRO A 2 24.50 -18.55 23.02
C PRO A 2 23.74 -18.21 21.74
N MET A 3 23.57 -19.21 20.87
CA MET A 3 22.81 -19.15 19.62
C MET A 3 21.36 -18.74 19.90
N SER A 4 20.85 -17.81 19.10
CA SER A 4 19.43 -17.38 19.14
C SER A 4 18.50 -18.58 18.98
N GLU A 5 17.53 -18.70 19.88
CA GLU A 5 16.40 -19.63 19.75
C GLU A 5 15.63 -19.34 18.46
N THR A 6 15.44 -20.38 17.64
CA THR A 6 14.60 -20.34 16.45
C THR A 6 13.14 -20.31 16.89
N MET A 7 12.48 -19.17 16.71
CA MET A 7 11.05 -19.01 17.03
C MET A 7 10.20 -19.88 16.07
N THR A 8 9.39 -20.79 16.61
CA THR A 8 8.48 -21.63 15.81
C THR A 8 7.18 -20.90 15.54
N ARG A 9 6.47 -21.27 14.46
CA ARG A 9 5.21 -20.63 14.04
C ARG A 9 4.14 -20.60 15.15
N GLU A 10 4.16 -21.56 16.06
CA GLU A 10 3.24 -21.68 17.21
C GLU A 10 3.43 -20.58 18.26
N GLN A 11 4.55 -19.86 18.22
CA GLN A 11 4.89 -18.80 19.17
C GLN A 11 4.53 -17.39 18.66
N LEU A 12 4.04 -17.27 17.42
CA LEU A 12 3.64 -15.98 16.86
C LEU A 12 2.26 -15.56 17.40
N PRO A 13 2.06 -14.29 17.79
CA PRO A 13 0.74 -13.81 18.15
C PRO A 13 -0.22 -14.00 16.96
N PRO A 14 -1.48 -14.40 17.21
CA PRO A 14 -2.44 -14.59 16.14
C PRO A 14 -2.67 -13.26 15.42
N LEU A 15 -2.81 -13.31 14.10
CA LEU A 15 -3.16 -12.13 13.32
C LEU A 15 -4.57 -11.65 13.72
N PRO A 16 -4.82 -10.34 13.71
CA PRO A 16 -6.16 -9.81 13.92
C PRO A 16 -7.15 -10.45 12.93
N ALA A 17 -8.33 -10.83 13.43
CA ALA A 17 -9.41 -11.28 12.56
C ALA A 17 -9.83 -10.15 11.61
N GLN A 18 -10.22 -10.51 10.39
CA GLN A 18 -10.77 -9.56 9.43
C GLN A 18 -12.03 -8.88 10.01
N PRO A 19 -12.13 -7.54 10.00
CA PRO A 19 -13.31 -6.85 10.50
C PRO A 19 -14.57 -7.22 9.72
N ALA A 20 -15.70 -7.34 10.43
CA ALA A 20 -17.00 -7.57 9.81
C ALA A 20 -17.34 -6.46 8.80
N GLY A 21 -17.87 -6.84 7.64
CA GLY A 21 -18.27 -5.90 6.58
C GLY A 21 -17.14 -5.45 5.64
N VAL A 22 -15.90 -5.91 5.84
CA VAL A 22 -14.83 -5.73 4.85
C VAL A 22 -14.96 -6.82 3.78
N ALA A 23 -15.23 -6.41 2.55
CA ALA A 23 -15.25 -7.32 1.41
C ALA A 23 -13.81 -7.75 1.06
N TRP A 24 -13.36 -8.85 1.65
CA TRP A 24 -12.08 -9.48 1.30
C TRP A 24 -12.20 -11.00 1.35
N PRO A 25 -11.62 -11.74 0.38
CA PRO A 25 -10.97 -11.22 -0.83
C PRO A 25 -11.99 -10.55 -1.77
N THR A 26 -11.60 -9.45 -2.41
CA THR A 26 -12.44 -8.75 -3.39
C THR A 26 -11.75 -8.69 -4.76
N ARG A 27 -12.55 -8.59 -5.82
CA ARG A 27 -12.07 -8.33 -7.19
C ARG A 27 -11.89 -6.84 -7.45
N ASP A 28 -12.76 -6.03 -6.85
CA ASP A 28 -12.76 -4.56 -6.97
C ASP A 28 -12.90 -3.92 -5.59
N TRP A 29 -12.22 -2.79 -5.39
CA TRP A 29 -12.35 -2.05 -4.13
C TRP A 29 -13.54 -1.10 -4.18
N PRO A 30 -14.40 -1.09 -3.14
CA PRO A 30 -15.35 0.00 -2.99
C PRO A 30 -14.59 1.34 -2.91
N THR A 31 -15.05 2.36 -3.62
CA THR A 31 -14.44 3.68 -3.57
C THR A 31 -15.00 4.51 -2.41
N GLY A 32 -14.25 5.51 -1.98
CA GLY A 32 -14.69 6.48 -0.98
C GLY A 32 -13.93 7.79 -1.10
N ASP A 33 -14.39 8.81 -0.39
CA ASP A 33 -13.71 10.10 -0.37
C ASP A 33 -12.51 10.09 0.57
N LEU A 34 -11.55 10.98 0.30
CA LEU A 34 -10.55 11.35 1.28
C LEU A 34 -11.24 11.78 2.60
N PRO A 35 -10.79 11.28 3.76
CA PRO A 35 -11.36 11.63 5.05
C PRO A 35 -11.47 13.14 5.26
N GLY A 36 -12.60 13.60 5.80
CA GLY A 36 -12.88 15.03 5.97
C GLY A 36 -11.91 15.77 6.89
N ASN A 37 -11.15 15.06 7.72
CA ASN A 37 -10.14 15.63 8.61
C ASN A 37 -8.76 15.81 7.97
N ILE A 38 -8.60 15.46 6.68
CA ILE A 38 -7.34 15.65 5.94
C ILE A 38 -7.29 17.06 5.33
N ASP A 39 -6.13 17.70 5.43
CA ASP A 39 -5.80 18.88 4.62
C ASP A 39 -5.67 18.48 3.15
N LYS A 40 -6.76 18.62 2.41
CA LYS A 40 -6.85 18.26 0.98
C LYS A 40 -5.87 19.06 0.12
N ALA A 41 -5.61 20.32 0.47
CA ALA A 41 -4.70 21.17 -0.29
C ALA A 41 -3.25 20.70 -0.11
N ARG A 42 -2.86 20.33 1.11
CA ARG A 42 -1.54 19.72 1.35
C ARG A 42 -1.42 18.36 0.68
N PHE A 43 -2.47 17.54 0.75
CA PHE A 43 -2.50 16.24 0.08
C PHE A 43 -2.26 16.40 -1.44
N ALA A 44 -3.01 17.29 -2.09
CA ALA A 44 -2.84 17.56 -3.51
C ALA A 44 -1.40 17.98 -3.85
N ARG A 45 -0.82 18.93 -3.10
CA ARG A 45 0.59 19.36 -3.32
C ARG A 45 1.60 18.22 -3.19
N LEU A 46 1.37 17.27 -2.27
CA LEU A 46 2.25 16.11 -2.11
C LEU A 46 2.14 15.14 -3.29
N MET A 47 0.92 14.93 -3.80
CA MET A 47 0.71 14.12 -5.00
C MET A 47 1.30 14.81 -6.23
N ASP A 48 1.10 16.12 -6.39
CA ASP A 48 1.70 16.90 -7.48
C ASP A 48 3.24 16.83 -7.45
N HIS A 49 3.85 16.90 -6.26
CA HIS A 49 5.29 16.71 -6.08
C HIS A 49 5.72 15.30 -6.49
N ALA A 50 5.06 14.26 -5.96
CA ALA A 50 5.40 12.87 -6.24
C ALA A 50 5.28 12.50 -7.73
N PHE A 51 4.33 13.11 -8.44
CA PHE A 51 4.05 12.86 -9.86
C PHE A 51 4.54 14.00 -10.78
N ALA A 52 5.48 14.83 -10.32
CA ALA A 52 6.06 15.88 -11.14
C ALA A 52 6.68 15.31 -12.44
N ALA A 53 6.57 16.06 -13.54
CA ALA A 53 7.06 15.62 -14.85
C ALA A 53 8.57 15.31 -14.87
N THR A 54 9.33 16.02 -14.03
CA THR A 54 10.70 15.64 -13.67
C THR A 54 10.66 15.04 -12.26
N PRO A 55 11.08 13.78 -12.09
CA PRO A 55 11.09 13.13 -10.79
C PRO A 55 11.86 13.96 -9.74
N PRO A 56 11.26 14.22 -8.56
CA PRO A 56 11.97 14.92 -7.49
C PRO A 56 13.18 14.16 -6.98
N ASP A 57 14.24 14.88 -6.60
CA ASP A 57 15.47 14.29 -6.06
C ASP A 57 15.26 13.47 -4.77
N ASP A 58 14.23 13.81 -3.99
CA ASP A 58 13.92 13.15 -2.71
C ASP A 58 13.07 11.88 -2.85
N LEU A 59 12.39 11.67 -3.98
CA LEU A 59 11.47 10.54 -4.19
C LEU A 59 11.87 9.63 -5.36
N GLY A 60 12.58 10.15 -6.36
CA GLY A 60 12.72 9.47 -7.64
C GLY A 60 11.39 9.36 -8.38
N GLU A 61 11.33 8.47 -9.38
CA GLU A 61 10.13 8.33 -10.21
C GLU A 61 9.02 7.57 -9.48
N THR A 62 7.85 8.18 -9.37
CA THR A 62 6.66 7.54 -8.79
C THR A 62 5.82 6.90 -9.88
N PHE A 63 5.76 5.57 -9.91
CA PHE A 63 4.93 4.83 -10.87
C PHE A 63 3.44 4.85 -10.53
N GLY A 64 3.09 4.74 -9.25
CA GLY A 64 1.71 4.77 -8.80
C GLY A 64 1.57 4.78 -7.28
N VAL A 65 0.46 5.38 -6.82
CA VAL A 65 0.09 5.48 -5.41
C VAL A 65 -1.36 5.03 -5.28
N VAL A 66 -1.59 4.08 -4.39
CA VAL A 66 -2.92 3.55 -4.05
C VAL A 66 -3.09 3.67 -2.54
N ILE A 67 -4.14 4.36 -2.09
CA ILE A 67 -4.42 4.60 -0.67
C ILE A 67 -5.77 3.99 -0.32
N VAL A 68 -5.73 3.03 0.60
CA VAL A 68 -6.91 2.37 1.14
C VAL A 68 -7.10 2.76 2.60
N LYS A 69 -8.34 3.11 2.97
CA LYS A 69 -8.73 3.35 4.36
C LYS A 69 -10.10 2.75 4.65
N ASN A 70 -10.21 2.02 5.76
CA ASN A 70 -11.47 1.39 6.20
C ASN A 70 -12.13 0.52 5.11
N GLY A 71 -11.33 -0.24 4.37
CA GLY A 71 -11.84 -1.11 3.30
C GLY A 71 -12.24 -0.38 2.01
N ARG A 72 -11.95 0.91 1.88
CA ARG A 72 -12.28 1.72 0.69
C ARG A 72 -11.04 2.32 0.04
N LEU A 73 -11.02 2.32 -1.29
CA LEU A 73 -10.06 3.06 -2.09
C LEU A 73 -10.41 4.54 -2.02
N VAL A 74 -9.55 5.33 -1.37
CA VAL A 74 -9.77 6.78 -1.14
C VAL A 74 -8.91 7.67 -2.05
N HIS A 75 -7.87 7.10 -2.66
CA HIS A 75 -7.07 7.77 -3.67
C HIS A 75 -6.30 6.75 -4.50
N GLU A 76 -6.23 6.99 -5.81
CA GLU A 76 -5.45 6.20 -6.76
C GLU A 76 -4.93 7.14 -7.85
N GLN A 77 -3.62 7.08 -8.11
CA GLN A 77 -2.96 7.89 -9.14
C GLN A 77 -1.77 7.12 -9.70
N TYR A 78 -1.55 7.27 -11.01
CA TYR A 78 -0.45 6.64 -11.74
C TYR A 78 0.32 7.67 -12.55
N ALA A 79 1.60 7.40 -12.81
CA ALA A 79 2.36 8.13 -13.83
C ALA A 79 1.77 7.87 -15.22
N ALA A 80 2.02 8.77 -16.17
CA ALA A 80 1.51 8.64 -17.54
C ALA A 80 1.94 7.35 -18.26
N SER A 81 3.06 6.75 -17.84
CA SER A 81 3.60 5.49 -18.36
C SER A 81 3.05 4.23 -17.65
N HIS A 82 2.21 4.38 -16.63
CA HIS A 82 1.76 3.30 -15.75
C HIS A 82 0.23 3.26 -15.63
N GLY A 83 -0.28 2.15 -15.12
CA GLY A 83 -1.71 1.94 -14.88
C GLY A 83 -1.95 0.74 -13.95
N PRO A 84 -3.22 0.48 -13.59
CA PRO A 84 -3.58 -0.57 -12.64
C PRO A 84 -3.17 -1.98 -13.10
N ASP A 85 -3.11 -2.19 -14.42
CA ASP A 85 -2.77 -3.49 -15.03
C ASP A 85 -1.26 -3.65 -15.32
N VAL A 86 -0.45 -2.61 -15.05
CA VAL A 86 0.99 -2.63 -15.35
C VAL A 86 1.75 -3.35 -14.24
N THR A 87 2.39 -4.47 -14.62
CA THR A 87 3.22 -5.24 -13.68
C THR A 87 4.54 -4.53 -13.40
N CYS A 88 4.77 -4.17 -12.14
CA CYS A 88 6.01 -3.56 -11.68
C CYS A 88 6.91 -4.58 -10.95
N PRO A 89 8.25 -4.41 -10.97
CA PRO A 89 9.13 -5.21 -10.14
C PRO A 89 8.76 -5.10 -8.66
N SER A 90 8.59 -6.24 -7.99
CA SER A 90 8.18 -6.26 -6.58
C SER A 90 9.34 -5.95 -5.63
N TRP A 91 10.58 -6.27 -6.01
CA TRP A 91 11.77 -6.19 -5.16
C TRP A 91 11.51 -6.83 -3.78
N SER A 92 11.96 -6.19 -2.70
CA SER A 92 11.77 -6.71 -1.34
C SER A 92 10.31 -6.76 -0.87
N LYS A 93 9.34 -6.15 -1.58
CA LYS A 93 7.91 -6.34 -1.28
C LYS A 93 7.50 -7.81 -1.35
N ALA A 94 8.15 -8.60 -2.22
CA ALA A 94 7.92 -10.03 -2.33
C ALA A 94 8.14 -10.78 -1.00
N LYS A 95 9.09 -10.33 -0.16
CA LYS A 95 9.37 -10.98 1.14
C LYS A 95 8.16 -10.93 2.07
N SER A 96 7.48 -9.78 2.14
CA SER A 96 6.27 -9.61 2.94
C SER A 96 5.13 -10.50 2.45
N ILE A 97 4.97 -10.62 1.12
CA ILE A 97 3.95 -11.50 0.52
C ILE A 97 4.25 -12.96 0.85
N THR A 98 5.49 -13.42 0.64
CA THR A 98 5.89 -14.80 0.99
C THR A 98 5.71 -15.09 2.47
N HIS A 99 6.01 -14.12 3.35
CA HIS A 99 5.79 -14.28 4.79
C HIS A 99 4.31 -14.48 5.15
N ALA A 100 3.39 -13.78 4.46
CA ALA A 100 1.95 -13.90 4.70
C ALA A 100 1.32 -15.19 4.15
N LEU A 101 2.00 -15.90 3.24
CA LEU A 101 1.55 -17.20 2.72
C LEU A 101 1.83 -18.37 3.65
N ALA A 102 2.72 -18.18 4.63
CA ALA A 102 2.94 -19.17 5.66
C ALA A 102 1.63 -19.29 6.44
#